data_AF-A0A6A5H0T0-F1
#
_entry.id   AF-A0A6A5H0T0-F1
#
_cell.length_a   1.000
_cell.length_b   1.000
_cell.length_c   1.000
_cell.angle_alpha   90.00
_cell.angle_beta   90.00
_cell.angle_gamma   90.00
#
_symmetry.space_group_name_H-M   'P 1'
#
loop_
_entity.id
_entity.type
_entity.pdbx_description
1 polymer ?
#
loop_
_entity_poly.entity_id
_entity_poly.type
_entity_poly.pdbx_seq_one_letter_code
_entity_poly.pdbx_strand_id
1 'polypeptide(L)'
;MRPVLFIPLLSFVICDFIEENREHSDDFIKPKGWRGKRYVIRAKRWRKHMLTWQLQTQNLMDADVYIVRNTMHRAFNEWSTVSSLEFREIPPELVTKQPPDIYIAFEKGEHSDGFPFDGQDGVVAHAFYPRDGRLHFDAEEQWSLNSQEGVNLFQTAVHEIGHLLGLEHSMDIRAAMFAAKRPYDPAFTLGDDDVRAIRSLFPKNDSGEEGDDVSQNSVEEVTKETKKMVKIEETLDEEHNDPFDTTTASPSSSPDSFFPFPLPSIEHFQRRNDWFVL
;
A
#
# COMPACT_ATOMS: atom_id res chain seq x y z
N MET A 1 32.23 -21.01 40.17
CA MET A 1 31.13 -20.06 39.93
C MET A 1 31.41 -19.36 38.61
N ARG A 2 30.60 -19.63 37.58
CA ARG A 2 30.62 -18.90 36.30
C ARG A 2 29.28 -18.15 36.20
N PRO A 3 29.25 -16.87 35.78
CA PRO A 3 28.00 -16.13 35.72
C PRO A 3 27.17 -16.68 34.56
N VAL A 4 25.91 -16.98 34.84
CA VAL A 4 24.91 -17.30 33.82
C VAL A 4 24.47 -15.97 33.24
N LEU A 5 24.88 -15.68 32.00
CA LEU A 5 24.30 -14.58 31.24
C LEU A 5 22.85 -14.95 30.93
N PHE A 6 21.92 -14.21 31.54
CA PHE A 6 20.52 -14.20 31.15
C PHE A 6 20.42 -13.45 29.82
N ILE A 7 20.24 -14.18 28.72
CA ILE A 7 19.87 -13.59 27.43
C ILE A 7 18.34 -13.46 27.46
N PRO A 8 17.77 -12.25 27.35
CA PRO A 8 16.32 -12.12 27.31
C PRO A 8 15.79 -12.76 26.02
N LEU A 9 14.76 -13.58 26.18
CA LEU A 9 14.04 -14.24 25.10
C LEU A 9 13.53 -13.19 24.11
N LEU A 10 13.93 -13.30 22.85
CA LEU A 10 13.31 -12.54 21.76
C LEU A 10 11.85 -12.98 21.66
N SER A 11 10.93 -12.04 21.85
CA SER A 11 9.51 -12.20 21.50
C SER A 11 9.43 -12.27 19.98
N PHE A 12 9.08 -13.45 19.46
CA PHE A 12 8.89 -13.71 18.03
C PHE A 12 7.46 -13.30 17.66
N VAL A 13 7.33 -12.46 16.63
CA VAL A 13 6.05 -12.28 15.93
C VAL A 13 5.83 -13.57 15.15
N ILE A 14 5.04 -14.50 15.70
CA ILE A 14 4.74 -15.76 15.00
C ILE A 14 3.56 -15.47 14.07
N CYS A 15 3.86 -15.05 12.84
CA CYS A 15 2.95 -15.15 11.70
C CYS A 15 3.34 -16.31 10.77
N ASP A 16 3.98 -17.35 11.30
CA ASP A 16 4.11 -18.63 10.61
C ASP A 16 2.94 -19.53 11.05
N PHE A 17 2.22 -20.07 10.07
CA PHE A 17 1.40 -21.29 10.15
C PHE A 17 -0.13 -21.12 10.18
N ILE A 18 -0.71 -20.79 9.02
CA ILE A 18 -2.07 -21.22 8.64
C ILE A 18 -2.03 -21.78 7.21
N GLU A 19 -1.44 -22.97 7.04
CA GLU A 19 -1.71 -23.83 5.88
C GLU A 19 -2.48 -25.07 6.35
N GLU A 20 -3.65 -25.25 5.75
CA GLU A 20 -4.50 -26.43 5.85
C GLU A 20 -3.71 -27.72 5.56
N ASN A 21 -3.59 -28.57 6.59
CA ASN A 21 -3.31 -30.01 6.56
C ASN A 21 -2.63 -30.59 5.30
N ARG A 22 -1.33 -30.90 5.38
CA ARG A 22 -0.79 -32.15 4.81
C ARG A 22 0.54 -32.56 5.44
N GLU A 23 0.54 -33.76 6.00
CA GLU A 23 1.71 -34.54 6.40
C GLU A 23 2.69 -34.72 5.23
N HIS A 24 3.96 -34.34 5.40
CA HIS A 24 5.09 -35.17 4.94
C HIS A 24 6.38 -34.73 5.61
N SER A 25 6.85 -35.58 6.52
CA SER A 25 8.24 -35.69 6.93
C SER A 25 9.14 -35.90 5.71
N ASP A 26 10.25 -35.17 5.60
CA ASP A 26 11.51 -35.73 5.11
C ASP A 26 12.69 -34.81 5.47
N ASP A 27 13.62 -35.40 6.23
CA ASP A 27 14.94 -34.85 6.55
C ASP A 27 15.73 -34.57 5.27
N PHE A 28 15.93 -33.30 4.93
CA PHE A 28 16.77 -32.91 3.80
C PHE A 28 18.08 -32.25 4.27
N ILE A 29 19.17 -33.03 4.21
CA ILE A 29 20.54 -32.56 4.40
C ILE A 29 20.85 -31.48 3.34
N LYS A 30 21.10 -30.24 3.77
CA LYS A 30 21.41 -29.11 2.87
C LYS A 30 22.88 -29.16 2.38
N PRO A 31 23.16 -29.21 1.06
CA PRO A 31 24.53 -29.10 0.55
C PRO A 31 25.08 -27.66 0.68
N LYS A 32 26.39 -27.56 0.95
CA LYS A 32 27.14 -26.29 0.99
C LYS A 32 27.10 -25.60 -0.37
N GLY A 33 26.63 -24.35 -0.41
CA GLY A 33 26.57 -23.52 -1.63
C GLY A 33 25.18 -23.00 -2.00
N TRP A 34 24.14 -23.35 -1.24
CA TRP A 34 22.80 -22.82 -1.45
C TRP A 34 22.71 -21.34 -1.05
N ARG A 35 22.75 -20.41 -2.02
CA ARG A 35 22.23 -19.06 -1.79
C ARG A 35 20.74 -19.22 -1.47
N GLY A 36 20.38 -19.06 -0.19
CA GLY A 36 19.00 -19.04 0.25
C GLY A 36 18.20 -18.07 -0.62
N LYS A 37 17.04 -18.51 -1.10
CA LYS A 37 16.09 -17.58 -1.73
C LYS A 37 15.73 -16.53 -0.67
N ARG A 38 15.88 -15.26 -1.01
CA ARG A 38 15.67 -14.13 -0.08
C ARG A 38 14.21 -13.96 0.36
N TYR A 39 13.28 -14.52 -0.43
CA TYR A 39 11.89 -14.80 -0.06
C TYR A 39 11.47 -16.16 -0.61
N VAL A 40 10.54 -16.82 0.09
CA VAL A 40 9.70 -17.88 -0.47
C VAL A 40 8.44 -17.20 -0.99
N ILE A 41 8.09 -17.44 -2.26
CA ILE A 41 6.87 -16.89 -2.89
C ILE A 41 5.94 -18.07 -3.11
N ARG A 42 4.95 -18.26 -2.25
CA ARG A 42 3.86 -19.22 -2.48
C ARG A 42 2.65 -18.50 -3.06
N ALA A 43 2.35 -18.82 -4.32
CA ALA A 43 1.48 -18.07 -5.20
C ALA A 43 -0.02 -18.11 -4.82
N LYS A 44 -0.44 -17.28 -3.87
CA LYS A 44 -1.80 -16.72 -3.82
C LYS A 44 -1.66 -15.21 -3.69
N ARG A 45 -1.82 -14.49 -4.81
CA ARG A 45 -1.92 -13.02 -4.85
C ARG A 45 -3.34 -12.59 -5.21
N TRP A 46 -3.67 -11.34 -4.92
CA TRP A 46 -4.86 -10.69 -5.49
C TRP A 46 -4.75 -10.65 -7.02
N ARG A 47 -5.88 -10.92 -7.71
CA ARG A 47 -5.96 -10.86 -9.18
C ARG A 47 -6.28 -9.46 -9.70
N LYS A 48 -6.80 -8.60 -8.84
CA LYS A 48 -7.16 -7.22 -9.13
C LYS A 48 -6.16 -6.28 -8.48
N HIS A 49 -6.08 -5.07 -9.02
CA HIS A 49 -5.14 -4.04 -8.60
C HIS A 49 -5.78 -3.02 -7.64
N MET A 50 -7.09 -2.80 -7.79
CA MET A 50 -7.86 -1.99 -6.84
C MET A 50 -8.44 -2.89 -5.75
N LEU A 51 -7.93 -2.74 -4.53
CA LEU A 51 -8.37 -3.43 -3.33
C LEU A 51 -9.17 -2.48 -2.44
N THR A 52 -10.32 -2.95 -1.95
CA THR A 52 -11.14 -2.20 -1.01
C THR A 52 -10.94 -2.72 0.39
N TRP A 53 -10.89 -1.82 1.36
CA TRP A 53 -10.72 -2.18 2.77
C TRP A 53 -11.75 -1.49 3.65
N GLN A 54 -12.04 -2.06 4.82
CA GLN A 54 -12.98 -1.49 5.77
C GLN A 54 -12.49 -1.68 7.19
N LEU A 55 -12.48 -0.58 7.97
CA LEU A 55 -12.18 -0.61 9.39
C LEU A 55 -13.43 -0.98 10.20
N GLN A 56 -13.33 -2.06 10.95
CA GLN A 56 -14.31 -2.50 11.92
C GLN A 56 -14.07 -1.79 13.26
N THR A 57 -15.03 -1.00 13.72
CA THR A 57 -14.85 -0.10 14.87
C THR A 57 -15.43 -0.62 16.18
N GLN A 58 -16.02 -1.83 16.22
CA GLN A 58 -16.74 -2.34 17.39
C GLN A 58 -15.90 -2.39 18.68
N ASN A 59 -14.60 -2.64 18.56
CA ASN A 59 -13.69 -2.81 19.69
C ASN A 59 -12.69 -1.66 19.81
N LEU A 60 -12.91 -0.57 19.06
CA LEU A 60 -12.13 0.65 19.17
C LEU A 60 -12.86 1.67 20.05
N MET A 61 -12.10 2.49 20.77
CA MET A 61 -12.67 3.68 21.39
C MET A 61 -12.93 4.73 20.31
N ASP A 62 -14.05 5.46 20.40
CA ASP A 62 -14.42 6.51 19.43
C ASP A 62 -13.30 7.54 19.21
N ALA A 63 -12.55 7.86 20.28
CA ALA A 63 -11.40 8.77 20.24
C ALA A 63 -10.24 8.25 19.37
N ASP A 64 -10.07 6.93 19.26
CA ASP A 64 -8.95 6.30 18.54
C ASP A 64 -9.26 6.05 17.08
N VAL A 65 -10.54 5.95 16.71
CA VAL A 65 -10.99 5.59 15.35
C VAL A 65 -10.33 6.46 14.27
N TYR A 66 -10.23 7.77 14.49
CA TYR A 66 -9.59 8.69 13.54
C TYR A 66 -8.09 8.38 13.37
N ILE A 67 -7.38 8.18 14.48
CA ILE A 67 -5.94 7.92 14.51
C ILE A 67 -5.63 6.58 13.85
N VAL A 68 -6.39 5.54 14.19
CA VAL A 68 -6.27 4.20 13.61
C VAL A 68 -6.53 4.23 12.12
N ARG A 69 -7.66 4.83 11.68
CA ARG A 69 -8.00 4.95 10.25
C ARG A 69 -6.91 5.64 9.45
N ASN A 70 -6.40 6.78 9.94
CA ASN A 70 -5.33 7.51 9.27
C ASN A 70 -4.02 6.71 9.22
N THR A 71 -3.74 5.92 10.25
CA THR A 71 -2.58 5.01 10.29
C THR A 71 -2.70 3.92 9.23
N MET A 72 -3.90 3.34 9.04
CA MET A 72 -4.13 2.34 8.00
C MET A 72 -3.98 2.93 6.59
N HIS A 73 -4.52 4.13 6.34
CA HIS A 73 -4.30 4.84 5.06
C HIS A 73 -2.81 5.02 4.76
N ARG A 74 -2.03 5.47 5.76
CA ARG A 74 -0.57 5.61 5.61
C ARG A 74 0.10 4.27 5.32
N ALA A 75 -0.27 3.21 6.04
CA ALA A 75 0.34 1.88 5.85
C ALA A 75 0.03 1.29 4.47
N PHE A 76 -1.20 1.44 3.98
CA PHE A 76 -1.54 1.08 2.59
C PHE A 76 -0.77 1.91 1.57
N ASN A 77 -0.53 3.19 1.86
CA ASN A 77 0.20 4.09 0.96
C ASN A 77 1.66 3.66 0.77
N GLU A 78 2.33 3.13 1.80
CA GLU A 78 3.68 2.58 1.65
C GLU A 78 3.73 1.53 0.52
N TRP A 79 2.74 0.63 0.47
CA TRP A 79 2.67 -0.41 -0.55
C TRP A 79 2.20 0.07 -1.92
N SER A 80 1.25 1.00 -1.99
CA SER A 80 0.75 1.53 -3.28
C SER A 80 1.80 2.36 -4.00
N THR A 81 2.63 3.11 -3.28
CA THR A 81 3.66 3.98 -3.89
C THR A 81 4.72 3.21 -4.68
N VAL A 82 4.98 1.95 -4.30
CA VAL A 82 6.04 1.12 -4.90
C VAL A 82 5.51 0.01 -5.82
N SER A 83 4.20 -0.10 -5.99
CA SER A 83 3.54 -1.15 -6.79
C SER A 83 2.44 -0.58 -7.70
N SER A 84 1.77 -1.44 -8.45
CA SER A 84 0.56 -1.09 -9.23
C SER A 84 -0.75 -1.21 -8.45
N LEU A 85 -0.70 -1.35 -7.12
CA LEU A 85 -1.89 -1.51 -6.28
C LEU A 85 -2.50 -0.16 -5.91
N GLU A 86 -3.83 -0.13 -5.82
CA GLU A 86 -4.61 0.98 -5.31
C GLU A 86 -5.50 0.50 -4.17
N PHE A 87 -5.60 1.29 -3.11
CA PHE A 87 -6.41 0.96 -1.94
C PHE A 87 -7.51 1.99 -1.72
N ARG A 88 -8.74 1.52 -1.47
CA ARG A 88 -9.88 2.40 -1.20
C ARG A 88 -10.65 1.94 0.04
N GLU A 89 -10.78 2.84 1.01
CA GLU A 89 -11.63 2.59 2.17
C GLU A 89 -13.12 2.60 1.76
N ILE A 90 -13.88 1.63 2.26
CA ILE A 90 -15.34 1.61 2.21
C ILE A 90 -15.84 1.83 3.65
N PRO A 91 -16.49 2.97 3.95
CA PRO A 91 -17.06 3.20 5.27
C PRO A 91 -18.05 2.09 5.66
N PRO A 92 -18.11 1.66 6.94
CA PRO A 92 -19.04 0.64 7.41
C PRO A 92 -20.51 0.92 7.06
N GLU A 93 -20.91 2.19 7.09
CA GLU A 93 -22.26 2.66 6.77
C GLU A 93 -22.61 2.59 5.26
N LEU A 94 -21.62 2.42 4.39
CA LEU A 94 -21.84 2.37 2.95
C LEU A 94 -22.23 0.96 2.50
N VAL A 95 -23.50 0.79 2.11
CA VAL A 95 -23.98 -0.46 1.50
C VAL A 95 -23.44 -0.56 0.07
N THR A 96 -22.59 -1.54 -0.18
CA THR A 96 -22.01 -1.82 -1.49
C THR A 96 -22.52 -3.16 -2.03
N LYS A 97 -22.44 -3.34 -3.36
CA LYS A 97 -22.88 -4.59 -4.03
C LYS A 97 -21.97 -5.78 -3.72
N GLN A 98 -20.72 -5.53 -3.34
CA GLN A 98 -19.71 -6.54 -3.05
C GLN A 98 -19.06 -6.22 -1.71
N PRO A 99 -18.76 -7.22 -0.87
CA PRO A 99 -18.04 -6.99 0.37
C PRO A 99 -16.65 -6.37 0.10
N PRO A 100 -16.09 -5.62 1.06
CA PRO A 100 -14.68 -5.23 1.05
C PRO A 100 -13.76 -6.44 0.84
N ASP A 101 -12.61 -6.23 0.18
CA ASP A 101 -11.60 -7.27 0.04
C ASP A 101 -10.85 -7.52 1.34
N ILE A 102 -10.64 -6.45 2.11
CA ILE A 102 -9.85 -6.45 3.32
C ILE A 102 -10.70 -5.95 4.49
N TYR A 103 -10.75 -6.74 5.56
CA TYR A 103 -11.36 -6.36 6.82
C TYR A 103 -10.28 -6.13 7.86
N ILE A 104 -10.27 -4.94 8.46
CA ILE A 104 -9.35 -4.60 9.54
C ILE A 104 -10.15 -4.53 10.82
N ALA A 105 -9.79 -5.33 11.82
CA ALA A 105 -10.44 -5.33 13.12
C ALA A 105 -9.43 -5.31 14.25
N PHE A 106 -9.86 -4.81 15.40
CA PHE A 106 -9.16 -4.95 16.66
C PHE A 106 -9.94 -5.98 17.46
N GLU A 107 -9.33 -7.08 17.85
CA GLU A 107 -10.01 -8.20 18.52
C GLU A 107 -9.32 -8.54 19.84
N LYS A 108 -9.98 -9.30 20.71
CA LYS A 108 -9.45 -9.71 22.02
C LYS A 108 -9.62 -11.20 22.21
N GLY A 109 -8.61 -11.87 22.74
CA GLY A 109 -8.68 -13.31 23.03
C GLY A 109 -9.20 -14.12 21.83
N GLU A 110 -10.10 -15.07 22.10
CA GLU A 110 -10.80 -15.84 21.07
C GLU A 110 -11.81 -15.00 20.28
N HIS A 111 -11.64 -14.94 18.96
CA HIS A 111 -12.44 -14.11 18.06
C HIS A 111 -12.88 -14.84 16.77
N SER A 112 -13.17 -16.15 16.90
CA SER A 112 -13.86 -16.97 15.90
C SER A 112 -13.10 -17.26 14.61
N ASP A 113 -11.79 -17.05 14.60
CA ASP A 113 -10.91 -17.41 13.49
C ASP A 113 -9.95 -18.57 13.81
N GLY A 114 -9.94 -19.05 15.06
CA GLY A 114 -9.08 -20.14 15.53
C GLY A 114 -7.68 -19.71 15.96
N PHE A 115 -7.40 -18.40 15.96
CA PHE A 115 -6.11 -17.79 16.33
C PHE A 115 -6.34 -16.77 17.44
N PRO A 116 -6.61 -17.22 18.68
CA PRO A 116 -6.87 -16.31 19.78
C PRO A 116 -5.64 -15.46 20.10
N PHE A 117 -5.85 -14.19 20.41
CA PHE A 117 -4.81 -13.34 20.98
C PHE A 117 -4.51 -13.73 22.43
N ASP A 118 -3.26 -13.47 22.87
CA ASP A 118 -2.76 -13.81 24.20
C ASP A 118 -2.75 -12.63 25.18
N GLY A 119 -3.19 -11.46 24.73
CA GLY A 119 -3.25 -10.24 25.52
C GLY A 119 -1.97 -9.43 25.37
N GLN A 120 -1.63 -8.67 26.41
CA GLN A 120 -0.46 -7.79 26.34
C GLN A 120 0.85 -8.56 26.21
N ASP A 121 1.64 -8.19 25.20
CA ASP A 121 2.85 -8.86 24.73
C ASP A 121 2.58 -10.25 24.15
N GLY A 122 3.31 -10.62 23.08
CA GLY A 122 3.12 -11.89 22.40
C GLY A 122 2.70 -11.68 20.95
N VAL A 123 1.53 -12.19 20.57
CA VAL A 123 0.98 -12.05 19.22
C VAL A 123 0.22 -10.73 19.12
N VAL A 124 0.89 -9.72 18.56
CA VAL A 124 0.32 -8.36 18.50
C VAL A 124 -0.71 -8.17 17.38
N ALA A 125 -0.62 -8.99 16.32
CA ALA A 125 -1.47 -8.92 15.15
C ALA A 125 -1.30 -10.19 14.30
N HIS A 126 -2.27 -10.45 13.43
CA HIS A 126 -2.13 -11.42 12.35
C HIS A 126 -2.94 -11.03 11.12
N ALA A 127 -2.44 -11.40 9.95
CA ALA A 127 -3.11 -11.23 8.68
C ALA A 127 -3.32 -12.56 7.96
N PHE A 128 -4.49 -12.71 7.35
CA PHE A 128 -4.81 -13.84 6.50
C PHE A 128 -4.42 -13.53 5.06
N TYR A 129 -3.65 -14.44 4.44
CA TYR A 129 -3.17 -14.34 3.07
C TYR A 129 -4.28 -13.98 2.05
N PRO A 130 -3.91 -13.49 0.85
CA PRO A 130 -4.86 -13.04 -0.16
C PRO A 130 -6.05 -13.99 -0.39
N ARG A 131 -7.23 -13.38 -0.56
CA ARG A 131 -8.59 -13.98 -0.70
C ARG A 131 -9.35 -14.21 0.60
N ASP A 132 -8.70 -14.31 1.75
CA ASP A 132 -9.39 -14.21 3.04
C ASP A 132 -9.54 -12.72 3.41
N GLY A 133 -8.41 -12.00 3.46
CA GLY A 133 -8.41 -10.55 3.57
C GLY A 133 -8.69 -10.01 4.98
N ARG A 134 -8.77 -10.87 6.00
CA ARG A 134 -8.85 -10.40 7.38
C ARG A 134 -7.47 -10.00 7.90
N LEU A 135 -7.43 -8.90 8.63
CA LEU A 135 -6.28 -8.42 9.39
C LEU A 135 -6.76 -8.01 10.77
N HIS A 136 -6.25 -8.68 11.79
CA HIS A 136 -6.62 -8.45 13.17
C HIS A 136 -5.44 -7.91 13.95
N PHE A 137 -5.70 -6.90 14.77
CA PHE A 137 -4.78 -6.40 15.78
C PHE A 137 -5.30 -6.80 17.16
N ASP A 138 -4.40 -7.14 18.08
CA ASP A 138 -4.79 -7.36 19.47
C ASP A 138 -5.20 -6.03 20.12
N ALA A 139 -6.45 -5.92 20.54
CA ALA A 139 -6.98 -4.74 21.21
C ALA A 139 -6.52 -4.60 22.67
N GLU A 140 -5.80 -5.58 23.21
CA GLU A 140 -5.21 -5.56 24.56
C GLU A 140 -3.75 -5.06 24.56
N GLU A 141 -3.17 -4.82 23.39
CA GLU A 141 -1.84 -4.24 23.25
C GLU A 141 -1.78 -2.74 23.53
N GLN A 142 -0.63 -2.29 24.06
CA GLN A 142 -0.33 -0.86 24.19
C GLN A 142 0.15 -0.29 22.86
N TRP A 143 -0.81 0.05 21.98
CA TRP A 143 -0.51 0.66 20.68
C TRP A 143 0.06 2.07 20.82
N SER A 144 1.16 2.33 20.12
CA SER A 144 1.79 3.63 20.01
C SER A 144 2.05 4.00 18.54
N LEU A 145 2.25 5.29 18.27
CA LEU A 145 2.64 5.78 16.94
C LEU A 145 4.03 6.38 16.90
N ASN A 146 4.45 7.03 17.99
CA ASN A 146 5.69 7.79 18.06
C ASN A 146 6.41 7.57 19.41
N SER A 147 6.40 6.34 19.93
CA SER A 147 7.03 6.00 21.22
C SER A 147 7.87 4.74 21.12
N GLN A 148 8.95 4.69 21.90
CA GLN A 148 9.70 3.45 22.15
C GLN A 148 8.99 2.53 23.14
N GLU A 149 7.99 3.04 23.85
CA GLU A 149 7.10 2.27 24.70
C GLU A 149 5.92 1.73 23.88
N GLY A 150 5.49 0.51 24.20
CA GLY A 150 4.39 -0.16 23.52
C GLY A 150 4.76 -0.76 22.15
N VAL A 151 3.74 -1.04 21.35
CA VAL A 151 3.85 -1.62 20.01
C VAL A 151 3.49 -0.57 18.96
N ASN A 152 4.34 -0.37 17.97
CA ASN A 152 4.09 0.66 16.96
C ASN A 152 3.05 0.21 15.94
N LEU A 153 1.86 0.81 15.95
CA LEU A 153 0.74 0.42 15.08
C LEU A 153 1.07 0.58 13.60
N PHE A 154 1.79 1.63 13.21
CA PHE A 154 2.14 1.87 11.80
C PHE A 154 3.09 0.80 11.26
N GLN A 155 4.17 0.51 11.99
CA GLN A 155 5.15 -0.50 11.56
C GLN A 155 4.52 -1.90 11.51
N THR A 156 3.68 -2.25 12.50
CA THR A 156 2.95 -3.52 12.51
C THR A 156 1.96 -3.58 11.34
N ALA A 157 1.16 -2.53 11.12
CA ALA A 157 0.22 -2.49 9.99
C ALA A 157 0.92 -2.66 8.63
N VAL A 158 2.08 -2.02 8.42
CA VAL A 158 2.84 -2.18 7.17
C VAL A 158 3.28 -3.64 6.99
N HIS A 159 3.74 -4.30 8.06
CA HIS A 159 4.11 -5.71 8.03
C HIS A 159 2.93 -6.63 7.69
N GLU A 160 1.83 -6.52 8.44
CA GLU A 160 0.64 -7.35 8.24
C GLU A 160 -0.01 -7.13 6.87
N ILE A 161 0.00 -5.89 6.35
CA ILE A 161 -0.46 -5.63 4.99
C ILE A 161 0.45 -6.33 3.96
N GLY A 162 1.74 -6.47 4.20
CA GLY A 162 2.61 -7.27 3.34
C GLY A 162 2.12 -8.72 3.22
N HIS A 163 1.72 -9.34 4.34
CA HIS A 163 1.09 -10.67 4.34
C HIS A 163 -0.26 -10.66 3.61
N LEU A 164 -1.11 -9.67 3.83
CA LEU A 164 -2.37 -9.49 3.08
C LEU A 164 -2.15 -9.39 1.57
N LEU A 165 -0.97 -8.94 1.11
CA LEU A 165 -0.62 -8.83 -0.31
C LEU A 165 0.05 -10.09 -0.86
N GLY A 166 0.38 -11.05 0.01
CA GLY A 166 1.01 -12.32 -0.35
C GLY A 166 2.53 -12.33 -0.22
N LEU A 167 3.09 -11.41 0.57
CA LEU A 167 4.51 -11.45 0.93
C LEU A 167 4.72 -12.35 2.14
N GLU A 168 5.84 -13.07 2.12
CA GLU A 168 6.32 -13.85 3.26
C GLU A 168 7.40 -13.07 4.01
N HIS A 169 7.86 -13.61 5.14
CA HIS A 169 8.94 -13.02 5.92
C HIS A 169 10.24 -12.87 5.11
N SER A 170 10.92 -11.73 5.29
CA SER A 170 12.28 -11.48 4.82
C SER A 170 13.31 -11.93 5.85
N MET A 171 14.50 -12.27 5.37
CA MET A 171 15.69 -12.45 6.20
C MET A 171 16.53 -11.16 6.36
N ASP A 172 16.22 -10.08 5.64
CA ASP A 172 16.88 -8.78 5.82
C ASP A 172 16.27 -8.04 7.01
N ILE A 173 17.06 -7.79 8.06
CA ILE A 173 16.61 -7.10 9.28
C ILE A 173 16.04 -5.70 9.03
N ARG A 174 16.40 -5.08 7.91
CA ARG A 174 15.93 -3.75 7.50
C ARG A 174 14.61 -3.80 6.73
N ALA A 175 14.14 -4.99 6.37
CA ALA A 175 12.89 -5.15 5.65
C ALA A 175 11.70 -4.97 6.59
N ALA A 176 10.64 -4.34 6.09
CA ALA A 176 9.34 -4.29 6.74
C ALA A 176 8.78 -5.71 6.94
N MET A 177 9.12 -6.68 6.07
CA MET A 177 8.73 -8.08 6.25
C MET A 177 9.67 -8.91 7.14
N PHE A 178 10.61 -8.32 7.88
CA PHE A 178 11.45 -9.12 8.79
C PHE A 178 10.62 -9.71 9.96
N ALA A 179 10.82 -10.99 10.27
CA ALA A 179 9.95 -11.79 11.14
C ALA A 179 10.00 -11.44 12.64
N ALA A 180 11.03 -10.73 13.11
CA ALA A 180 11.13 -10.40 14.53
C ALA A 180 10.48 -9.05 14.85
N LYS A 181 9.96 -8.92 16.08
CA LYS A 181 9.48 -7.64 16.63
C LYS A 181 10.57 -6.58 16.47
N ARG A 182 10.20 -5.43 15.90
CA ARG A 182 11.12 -4.30 15.72
C ARG A 182 10.84 -3.21 16.77
N PRO A 183 11.89 -2.55 17.28
CA PRO A 183 11.71 -1.33 18.06
C PRO A 183 11.06 -0.24 17.20
N TYR A 184 10.59 0.83 17.82
CA TYR A 184 10.10 1.98 17.08
C TYR A 184 11.25 2.65 16.33
N ASP A 185 11.10 2.79 15.01
CA ASP A 185 11.99 3.54 14.15
C ASP A 185 11.26 4.76 13.55
N PRO A 186 11.64 5.99 13.90
CA PRO A 186 11.04 7.19 13.31
C PRO A 186 11.36 7.37 11.81
N ALA A 187 12.36 6.65 11.29
CA ALA A 187 12.75 6.64 9.88
C ALA A 187 12.26 5.38 9.14
N PHE A 188 11.30 4.64 9.71
CA PHE A 188 10.77 3.41 9.14
C PHE A 188 10.26 3.62 7.70
N THR A 189 10.71 2.75 6.80
CA THR A 189 10.31 2.72 5.39
C THR A 189 10.46 1.30 4.85
N LEU A 190 9.87 1.03 3.68
CA LEU A 190 10.04 -0.24 2.98
C LEU A 190 11.50 -0.41 2.54
N GLY A 191 12.08 -1.57 2.84
CA GLY A 191 13.42 -1.92 2.40
C GLY A 191 13.46 -2.35 0.93
N ASP A 192 14.66 -2.36 0.34
CA ASP A 192 14.88 -2.80 -1.05
C ASP A 192 14.38 -4.23 -1.32
N ASP A 193 14.38 -5.08 -0.28
CA ASP A 193 13.90 -6.45 -0.38
C ASP A 193 12.36 -6.48 -0.49
N ASP A 194 11.66 -5.68 0.33
CA ASP A 194 10.20 -5.53 0.27
C ASP A 194 9.76 -4.98 -1.09
N VAL A 195 10.42 -3.93 -1.57
CA VAL A 195 10.12 -3.30 -2.87
C VAL A 195 10.29 -4.28 -4.03
N ARG A 196 11.37 -5.07 -4.02
CA ARG A 196 11.58 -6.09 -5.06
C ARG A 196 10.53 -7.20 -4.97
N ALA A 197 10.15 -7.61 -3.76
CA ALA A 197 9.17 -8.67 -3.55
C ALA A 197 7.78 -8.23 -4.04
N ILE A 198 7.30 -7.05 -3.62
CA ILE A 198 5.97 -6.57 -4.02
C ILE A 198 5.88 -6.32 -5.52
N ARG A 199 6.92 -5.77 -6.15
CA ARG A 199 6.95 -5.57 -7.61
C ARG A 199 6.97 -6.88 -8.40
N SER A 200 7.43 -7.98 -7.81
CA SER A 200 7.31 -9.30 -8.45
C SER A 200 5.87 -9.81 -8.52
N LEU A 201 5.01 -9.36 -7.59
CA LEU A 201 3.59 -9.71 -7.54
C LEU A 201 2.71 -8.70 -8.29
N PHE A 202 3.05 -7.41 -8.17
CA PHE A 202 2.31 -6.26 -8.70
C PHE A 202 3.27 -5.24 -9.35
N PRO A 203 3.78 -5.54 -10.56
CA PRO A 203 4.75 -4.67 -11.24
C PRO A 203 4.20 -3.27 -11.44
N LYS A 204 4.98 -2.25 -11.04
CA LYS A 204 4.64 -0.85 -11.30
C LYS A 204 4.98 -0.53 -12.75
N ASN A 205 4.02 0.03 -13.50
CA ASN A 205 4.29 0.51 -14.86
C ASN A 205 5.00 1.86 -14.74
N ASP A 206 6.33 1.84 -14.71
CA ASP A 206 7.17 3.06 -14.71
C ASP A 206 7.29 3.66 -16.13
N SER A 207 6.34 3.36 -17.05
CA SER A 207 6.38 3.79 -18.45
C SER A 207 5.94 5.24 -18.62
N GLY A 208 6.72 6.15 -18.05
CA GLY A 208 6.74 7.58 -18.33
C GLY A 208 8.11 8.11 -17.96
N GLU A 209 8.90 8.46 -18.97
CA GLU A 209 10.26 9.05 -18.90
C GLU A 209 11.44 8.06 -18.79
N GLU A 210 11.72 7.33 -19.88
CA GLU A 210 13.05 7.24 -20.50
C GLU A 210 12.96 6.43 -21.80
N GLY A 211 13.00 7.15 -22.93
CA GLY A 211 12.86 6.58 -24.27
C GLY A 211 13.09 7.63 -25.35
N ASP A 212 14.16 8.42 -25.23
CA ASP A 212 14.70 9.17 -26.36
C ASP A 212 15.44 8.17 -27.28
N ASP A 213 14.67 7.43 -28.08
CA ASP A 213 15.18 6.78 -29.29
C ASP A 213 14.78 7.63 -30.51
N VAL A 214 15.73 8.45 -30.95
CA VAL A 214 15.65 9.24 -32.17
C VAL A 214 15.70 8.27 -33.36
N SER A 215 14.53 7.88 -33.86
CA SER A 215 14.38 7.34 -35.21
C SER A 215 14.23 8.51 -36.19
N GLN A 216 15.36 8.97 -36.72
CA GLN A 216 15.38 9.76 -37.95
C GLN A 216 14.85 8.89 -39.09
N ASN A 217 13.66 9.20 -39.61
CA ASN A 217 13.30 9.16 -41.04
C ASN A 217 11.78 9.32 -41.22
N SER A 218 11.32 10.56 -41.46
CA SER A 218 10.05 10.86 -42.19
C SER A 218 9.71 12.36 -42.15
N VAL A 219 10.67 13.24 -42.47
CA VAL A 219 10.38 14.65 -42.75
C VAL A 219 10.80 14.96 -44.19
N GLU A 220 10.11 14.36 -45.16
CA GLU A 220 10.24 14.77 -46.57
C GLU A 220 8.92 14.81 -47.35
N GLU A 221 7.77 14.48 -46.73
CA GLU A 221 6.50 14.37 -47.46
C GLU A 221 5.44 15.44 -47.13
N VAL A 222 5.69 16.31 -46.14
CA VAL A 222 4.68 17.32 -45.70
C VAL A 222 4.88 18.71 -46.34
N THR A 223 5.96 18.96 -47.09
CA THR A 223 6.29 20.30 -47.62
C THR A 223 5.90 20.53 -49.08
N LYS A 224 5.25 19.57 -49.75
CA LYS A 224 4.78 19.73 -51.14
C LYS A 224 3.28 20.06 -51.27
N GLU A 225 2.47 19.74 -50.27
CA GLU A 225 1.02 20.01 -50.31
C GLU A 225 0.67 21.48 -49.96
N THR A 226 1.47 22.14 -49.12
CA THR A 226 1.16 23.48 -48.59
C THR A 226 1.54 24.65 -49.51
N LYS A 227 2.12 24.39 -50.69
CA LYS A 227 2.46 25.42 -51.70
C LYS A 227 1.48 25.53 -52.86
N LYS A 228 0.41 24.72 -52.88
CA LYS A 228 -0.58 24.71 -53.97
C LYS A 228 -1.87 25.46 -53.65
N MET A 229 -2.09 25.89 -52.41
CA MET A 229 -3.38 26.44 -51.95
C MET A 229 -3.31 27.89 -51.47
N VAL A 230 -2.43 28.70 -52.07
CA VAL A 230 -2.42 30.17 -51.92
C VAL A 230 -2.20 30.80 -53.29
N LYS A 231 -3.16 30.61 -54.19
CA LYS A 231 -3.37 31.50 -55.34
C LYS A 231 -4.75 31.20 -55.90
N ILE A 232 -5.57 32.24 -56.07
CA ILE A 232 -6.92 32.22 -56.63
C ILE A 232 -7.91 31.72 -55.55
N GLU A 233 -8.77 32.52 -54.93
CA GLU A 233 -9.61 33.61 -55.42
C GLU A 233 -10.03 34.48 -54.23
N GLU A 234 -9.74 35.77 -54.33
CA GLU A 234 -10.32 36.85 -53.54
C GLU A 234 -11.52 37.39 -54.34
N THR A 235 -12.39 38.16 -53.68
CA THR A 235 -13.64 38.77 -54.17
C THR A 235 -14.89 37.89 -54.06
N LEU A 236 -15.79 38.28 -53.15
CA LEU A 236 -17.19 38.57 -53.46
C LEU A 236 -17.79 39.37 -52.28
N ASP A 237 -18.36 40.52 -52.64
CA ASP A 237 -19.02 41.49 -51.77
C ASP A 237 -20.55 41.25 -51.72
N GLU A 238 -21.21 41.84 -50.72
CA GLU A 238 -22.66 42.10 -50.58
C GLU A 238 -23.58 40.85 -50.42
N GLU A 239 -24.68 40.80 -49.68
CA GLU A 239 -25.53 41.75 -48.95
C GLU A 239 -26.51 40.93 -48.06
N HIS A 240 -26.96 41.55 -46.96
CA HIS A 240 -28.36 41.56 -46.48
C HIS A 240 -29.07 40.35 -45.80
N ASN A 241 -29.61 40.68 -44.60
CA ASN A 241 -30.85 40.26 -43.94
C ASN A 241 -30.86 39.27 -42.74
N ASP A 242 -31.00 39.87 -41.56
CA ASP A 242 -31.81 39.44 -40.39
C ASP A 242 -33.34 39.49 -40.76
N PRO A 243 -34.36 39.11 -39.92
CA PRO A 243 -34.39 38.57 -38.55
C PRO A 243 -35.46 37.46 -38.28
N PHE A 244 -35.43 36.80 -37.11
CA PHE A 244 -36.56 36.49 -36.18
C PHE A 244 -36.44 35.21 -35.31
N ASP A 245 -36.68 35.43 -34.01
CA ASP A 245 -37.45 34.69 -32.98
C ASP A 245 -37.09 33.28 -32.43
N THR A 246 -36.62 33.29 -31.17
CA THR A 246 -37.31 32.91 -29.91
C THR A 246 -37.74 31.45 -29.60
N THR A 247 -37.41 31.07 -28.35
CA THR A 247 -37.95 30.01 -27.46
C THR A 247 -37.40 28.58 -27.71
N THR A 248 -36.93 27.77 -26.75
CA THR A 248 -37.53 27.37 -25.46
C THR A 248 -36.56 26.47 -24.66
N ALA A 249 -36.75 26.44 -23.33
CA ALA A 249 -36.54 25.31 -22.40
C ALA A 249 -35.20 25.11 -21.63
N SER A 250 -35.30 25.29 -20.31
CA SER A 250 -34.41 24.97 -19.18
C SER A 250 -34.23 23.44 -18.94
N PRO A 251 -33.69 22.97 -17.79
CA PRO A 251 -32.46 23.30 -17.06
C PRO A 251 -31.55 22.05 -16.88
N SER A 252 -30.24 22.20 -16.66
CA SER A 252 -29.42 21.12 -16.09
C SER A 252 -28.64 21.59 -14.87
N SER A 253 -29.08 21.07 -13.73
CA SER A 253 -28.39 21.02 -12.45
C SER A 253 -27.06 20.28 -12.56
N SER A 254 -25.96 20.84 -12.04
CA SER A 254 -25.38 20.39 -10.77
C SER A 254 -24.10 21.15 -10.42
N PRO A 255 -23.76 21.22 -9.12
CA PRO A 255 -22.86 22.21 -8.54
C PRO A 255 -21.46 21.69 -8.27
N ASP A 256 -20.53 22.65 -8.24
CA ASP A 256 -19.20 22.53 -7.68
C ASP A 256 -19.19 22.24 -6.17
N SER A 257 -18.06 21.62 -5.77
CA SER A 257 -17.30 21.85 -4.53
C SER A 257 -17.77 21.21 -3.21
N PHE A 258 -16.91 20.34 -2.65
CA PHE A 258 -16.36 20.56 -1.30
C PHE A 258 -15.13 19.67 -1.01
N PHE A 259 -13.94 20.25 -1.04
CA PHE A 259 -12.78 19.80 -0.24
C PHE A 259 -11.94 21.04 0.04
N PRO A 260 -11.94 21.57 1.27
CA PRO A 260 -11.08 22.69 1.60
C PRO A 260 -9.81 22.22 2.34
N PHE A 261 -8.67 22.59 1.73
CA PHE A 261 -7.36 22.94 2.29
C PHE A 261 -6.14 22.09 1.87
N PRO A 262 -4.99 22.76 1.58
CA PRO A 262 -3.90 22.20 0.78
C PRO A 262 -2.90 21.39 1.62
N LEU A 263 -2.32 20.36 1.00
CA LEU A 263 -1.16 19.63 1.52
C LEU A 263 0.06 20.57 1.65
N PRO A 264 0.87 20.45 2.70
CA PRO A 264 2.08 21.25 2.83
C PRO A 264 3.09 20.91 1.72
N SER A 265 3.64 21.96 1.11
CA SER A 265 4.61 21.90 0.01
C SER A 265 5.92 21.26 0.42
N ILE A 266 6.41 20.35 -0.42
CA ILE A 266 7.77 19.82 -0.42
C ILE A 266 8.72 20.97 -0.76
N GLU A 267 9.33 21.59 0.25
CA GLU A 267 10.58 22.35 0.14
C GLU A 267 11.08 22.66 1.55
N HIS A 268 12.08 21.91 2.02
CA HIS A 268 13.24 22.33 2.83
C HIS A 268 14.08 21.09 3.18
N PHE A 269 14.62 20.41 2.17
CA PHE A 269 15.77 19.50 2.38
C PHE A 269 17.03 20.20 1.86
N GLN A 270 17.49 21.21 2.61
CA GLN A 270 18.85 21.71 2.47
C GLN A 270 19.69 21.17 3.62
N ARG A 271 20.58 20.25 3.24
CA ARG A 271 21.93 20.05 3.80
C ARG A 271 22.09 20.35 5.29
N ARG A 272 22.29 19.28 6.06
CA ARG A 272 23.50 19.13 6.86
C ARG A 272 23.75 17.68 7.23
N ASN A 273 24.77 17.11 6.59
CA ASN A 273 25.65 16.14 7.23
C ASN A 273 26.14 16.76 8.52
N ASP A 274 26.05 16.06 9.65
CA ASP A 274 27.09 16.02 10.66
C ASP A 274 26.83 14.88 11.65
N TRP A 275 27.94 14.28 12.07
CA TRP A 275 28.08 13.03 12.80
C TRP A 275 27.97 13.21 14.32
N PHE A 276 27.87 12.07 15.02
CA PHE A 276 28.33 11.69 16.38
C PHE A 276 27.23 11.08 17.27
N VAL A 277 27.30 9.76 17.53
CA VAL A 277 27.81 9.09 18.76
C VAL A 277 27.04 9.44 20.03
N LEU A 278 26.14 8.54 20.47
CA LEU A 278 26.29 7.65 21.64
C LEU A 278 25.22 6.54 21.56
#